data_AF-A0A1I8I9I4-F1
#
_entry.id   AF-A0A1I8I9I4-F1
#
_cell.length_a   1.000
_cell.length_b   1.000
_cell.length_c   1.000
_cell.angle_alpha   90.00
_cell.angle_beta   90.00
_cell.angle_gamma   90.00
#
_symmetry.space_group_name_H-M   'P 1'
#
loop_
_entity.id
_entity.type
_entity.pdbx_description
1 polymer ?
#
loop_
_entity_poly.entity_id
_entity_poly.type
_entity_poly.pdbx_seq_one_letter_code
_entity_poly.pdbx_strand_id
1 'polypeptide(L)'
;MFGYNKNEGTYFLLYAFLSDREWRATPRMEDRRLKIPNDAAFDEYLHRILNPFQLGNNKALGEYTEDDEIYRKSGADAYVATLDRLSGDLSFKCPVMYSAKSVLTNHSRVFFYEFDYRTEKLPWPKWMGVLHGYEIDFVFGAPFNRDFQGKYYAYNGREQQLSWYMMKYWANFAKTGDPNLSDHTKPFVPVSHGGFINWQPANGTRWFNDMPLKFVSQTLRTLRINASAQFEWSAVGARQLRDCGFWKWHVDK
;
A
#
# COMPACT_ATOMS: atom_id res chain seq x y z
N MET A 1 -0.13 -0.79 15.34
CA MET A 1 -0.16 -1.56 14.09
C MET A 1 -0.23 -0.56 12.94
N PHE A 2 0.51 -0.79 11.87
CA PHE A 2 0.57 0.07 10.68
C PHE A 2 0.17 -0.75 9.46
N GLY A 3 -0.29 -0.08 8.41
CA GLY A 3 -0.50 -0.74 7.13
C GLY A 3 -0.68 0.26 6.00
N TYR A 4 -0.62 -0.26 4.78
CA TYR A 4 -0.92 0.46 3.55
C TYR A 4 -1.57 -0.48 2.53
N ASN A 5 -2.16 0.09 1.51
CA ASN A 5 -2.76 -0.61 0.38
C ASN A 5 -1.76 -0.70 -0.77
N LYS A 6 -1.89 -1.70 -1.63
CA LYS A 6 -0.92 -1.89 -2.72
C LYS A 6 -0.87 -0.71 -3.69
N ASN A 7 -2.02 -0.12 -4.03
CA ASN A 7 -2.11 1.01 -4.96
C ASN A 7 -2.59 2.27 -4.22
N GLU A 8 -1.70 2.86 -3.41
CA GLU A 8 -2.00 4.08 -2.66
C GLU A 8 -2.13 5.34 -3.53
N GLY A 9 -1.51 5.36 -4.71
CA GLY A 9 -1.45 6.55 -5.55
C GLY A 9 -2.66 6.69 -6.47
N THR A 10 -3.15 5.59 -7.05
CA THR A 10 -4.14 5.62 -8.16
C THR A 10 -5.38 6.45 -7.88
N TYR A 11 -5.91 6.41 -6.65
CA TYR A 11 -7.05 7.24 -6.24
C TYR A 11 -6.76 8.72 -6.47
N PHE A 12 -5.64 9.21 -5.95
CA PHE A 12 -5.26 10.62 -6.01
C PHE A 12 -4.85 11.06 -7.40
N LEU A 13 -4.28 10.17 -8.22
CA LEU A 13 -3.96 10.48 -9.61
C LEU A 13 -5.20 10.87 -10.41
N LEU A 14 -6.33 10.17 -10.22
CA LEU A 14 -7.57 10.52 -10.91
C LEU A 14 -8.03 11.95 -10.55
N TYR A 15 -8.03 12.30 -9.27
CA TYR A 15 -8.46 13.63 -8.82
C TYR A 15 -7.46 14.75 -9.19
N ALA A 16 -6.16 14.42 -9.21
CA ALA A 16 -5.13 15.40 -9.53
C ALA A 16 -5.06 15.75 -11.02
N PHE A 17 -5.43 14.81 -11.90
CA PHE A 17 -5.11 14.91 -13.33
C PHE A 17 -6.33 14.85 -14.27
N LEU A 18 -7.50 14.35 -13.85
CA LEU A 18 -8.69 14.48 -14.69
C LEU A 18 -9.31 15.87 -14.54
N SER A 19 -9.61 16.51 -15.67
CA SER A 19 -10.36 17.78 -15.69
C SER A 19 -11.84 17.58 -15.40
N ASP A 20 -12.52 18.62 -14.91
CA ASP A 20 -13.99 18.61 -14.70
C ASP A 20 -14.79 18.21 -15.95
N ARG A 21 -14.24 18.51 -17.13
CA ARG A 21 -14.83 18.11 -18.41
C ARG A 21 -14.77 16.60 -18.58
N GLU A 22 -13.64 15.98 -18.25
CA GLU A 22 -13.45 14.53 -18.33
C GLU A 22 -14.25 13.79 -17.26
N TRP A 23 -14.34 14.34 -16.04
CA TRP A 23 -15.21 13.82 -14.99
C TRP A 23 -16.67 13.77 -15.43
N ARG A 24 -17.14 14.80 -16.14
CA ARG A 24 -18.52 14.88 -16.69
C ARG A 24 -18.73 14.06 -17.96
N ALA A 25 -17.70 13.91 -18.80
CA ALA A 25 -17.79 13.16 -20.05
C ALA A 25 -17.91 11.64 -19.84
N THR A 26 -17.45 11.13 -18.69
CA THR A 26 -17.47 9.70 -18.38
C THR A 26 -18.39 9.45 -17.18
N PRO A 27 -19.70 9.24 -17.42
CA PRO A 27 -20.70 9.14 -16.36
C PRO A 27 -20.57 7.85 -15.54
N ARG A 28 -20.12 6.75 -16.17
CA ARG A 28 -19.82 5.51 -15.46
C ARG A 28 -18.45 5.60 -14.79
N MET A 29 -18.41 5.33 -13.48
CA MET A 29 -17.17 5.35 -12.70
C MET A 29 -16.11 4.41 -13.28
N GLU A 30 -16.51 3.19 -13.65
CA GLU A 30 -15.65 2.10 -14.14
C GLU A 30 -14.90 2.42 -15.45
N ASP A 31 -15.45 3.34 -16.26
CA ASP A 31 -14.89 3.71 -17.57
C ASP A 31 -13.82 4.80 -17.46
N ARG A 32 -13.63 5.39 -16.27
CA ARG A 32 -12.68 6.49 -16.08
C ARG A 32 -11.25 6.02 -16.23
N ARG A 33 -10.44 6.81 -16.93
CA ARG A 33 -9.04 6.50 -17.27
C ARG A 33 -8.20 7.76 -17.19
N LEU A 34 -7.00 7.63 -16.64
CA LEU A 34 -5.95 8.64 -16.80
C LEU A 34 -5.39 8.52 -18.22
N LYS A 35 -5.34 9.64 -18.96
CA LYS A 35 -4.87 9.65 -20.35
C LYS A 35 -3.42 10.15 -20.39
N ILE A 36 -2.49 9.24 -20.65
CA ILE A 36 -1.05 9.54 -20.78
C ILE A 36 -0.63 9.15 -22.20
N PRO A 37 -0.81 10.03 -23.20
CA PRO A 37 -0.67 9.67 -24.61
C PRO A 37 0.77 9.49 -25.07
N ASN A 38 1.74 10.07 -24.38
CA ASN A 38 3.15 10.11 -24.78
C ASN A 38 4.06 10.41 -23.58
N ASP A 39 5.38 10.33 -23.81
CA ASP A 39 6.41 10.62 -22.81
C ASP A 39 6.30 12.06 -22.28
N ALA A 40 5.99 13.05 -23.13
CA ALA A 40 5.89 14.45 -22.69
C ALA A 40 4.76 14.65 -21.65
N ALA A 41 3.62 14.00 -21.84
CA ALA A 41 2.52 14.03 -20.86
C ALA A 41 2.88 13.27 -19.58
N PHE A 42 3.61 12.15 -19.71
CA PHE A 42 4.12 11.43 -18.56
C PHE A 42 5.09 12.28 -17.73
N ASP A 43 6.03 12.96 -18.38
CA ASP A 43 7.00 13.85 -17.74
C ASP A 43 6.31 15.02 -17.02
N GLU A 44 5.27 15.60 -17.63
CA GLU A 44 4.46 16.64 -16.96
C GLU A 44 3.83 16.12 -15.66
N TYR A 45 3.22 14.93 -15.70
CA TYR A 45 2.60 14.32 -14.51
C TYR A 45 3.64 13.96 -13.46
N LEU A 46 4.78 13.41 -13.88
CA LEU A 46 5.89 13.11 -13.01
C LEU A 46 6.40 14.38 -12.31
N HIS A 47 6.64 15.46 -13.05
CA HIS A 47 7.04 16.74 -12.48
C HIS A 47 6.01 17.26 -11.47
N ARG A 48 4.72 17.16 -11.77
CA ARG A 48 3.66 17.58 -10.84
C ARG A 48 3.61 16.74 -9.56
N ILE A 49 3.89 15.43 -9.63
CA ILE A 49 3.99 14.56 -8.45
C ILE A 49 5.23 14.90 -7.61
N LEU A 50 6.36 15.17 -8.25
CA LEU A 50 7.65 15.37 -7.58
C LEU A 50 7.86 16.78 -7.02
N ASN A 51 7.22 17.80 -7.62
CA ASN A 51 7.43 19.20 -7.25
C ASN A 51 7.08 19.50 -5.78
N PRO A 52 5.94 19.03 -5.22
CA PRO A 52 5.64 19.22 -3.80
C PRO A 52 6.72 18.69 -2.86
N PHE A 53 7.45 17.64 -3.27
CA PHE A 53 8.53 17.02 -2.52
C PHE A 53 9.92 17.59 -2.87
N GLN A 54 10.00 18.54 -3.81
CA GLN A 54 11.24 19.14 -4.30
C GLN A 54 12.22 18.09 -4.86
N LEU A 55 11.67 17.07 -5.55
CA LEU A 55 12.42 15.90 -6.05
C LEU A 55 12.74 15.93 -7.55
N GLY A 56 12.31 16.95 -8.29
CA GLY A 56 12.37 16.98 -9.76
C GLY A 56 13.75 16.73 -10.40
N ASN A 57 14.85 17.04 -9.69
CA ASN A 57 16.24 16.81 -10.14
C ASN A 57 17.09 16.06 -9.08
N ASN A 58 16.46 15.26 -8.21
CA ASN A 58 17.13 14.72 -7.03
C ASN A 58 17.84 13.39 -7.32
N LYS A 59 19.14 13.29 -6.97
CA LYS A 59 19.91 12.03 -7.04
C LYS A 59 19.23 10.85 -6.32
N ALA A 60 18.57 11.11 -5.19
CA ALA A 60 17.83 10.09 -4.44
C ALA A 60 16.66 9.48 -5.24
N LEU A 61 16.02 10.28 -6.11
CA LEU A 61 14.99 9.76 -7.01
C LEU A 61 15.63 8.87 -8.07
N GLY A 62 16.76 9.29 -8.66
CA GLY A 62 17.54 8.46 -9.57
C GLY A 62 17.86 7.09 -8.97
N GLU A 63 18.53 7.08 -7.81
CA GLU A 63 18.88 5.88 -7.04
C GLU A 63 17.64 5.02 -6.71
N TYR A 64 16.51 5.65 -6.39
CA TYR A 64 15.26 4.96 -6.07
C TYR A 64 14.61 4.25 -7.27
N THR A 65 14.82 4.77 -8.47
CA THR A 65 14.17 4.30 -9.71
C THR A 65 15.06 3.35 -10.53
N GLU A 66 16.38 3.41 -10.35
CA GLU A 66 17.38 2.71 -11.18
C GLU A 66 17.20 1.17 -11.18
N ASP A 67 16.99 0.59 -10.00
CA ASP A 67 16.94 -0.87 -9.82
C ASP A 67 15.57 -1.50 -10.16
N ASP A 68 14.57 -0.69 -10.47
CA ASP A 68 13.19 -1.11 -10.46
C ASP A 68 12.59 -1.07 -11.87
N GLU A 69 12.36 -2.27 -12.43
CA GLU A 69 11.98 -2.48 -13.83
C GLU A 69 10.73 -1.70 -14.24
N ILE A 70 9.84 -1.39 -13.30
CA ILE A 70 8.62 -0.61 -13.57
C ILE A 70 8.95 0.76 -14.16
N TYR A 71 10.05 1.39 -13.76
CA TYR A 71 10.50 2.71 -14.24
C TYR A 71 11.18 2.64 -15.61
N ARG A 72 11.53 1.44 -16.08
CA ARG A 72 12.11 1.20 -17.42
C ARG A 72 11.06 0.86 -18.47
N LYS A 73 9.81 0.62 -18.06
CA LYS A 73 8.70 0.30 -18.96
C LYS A 73 8.07 1.57 -19.53
N SER A 74 7.71 1.54 -20.82
CA SER A 74 7.02 2.62 -21.52
C SER A 74 5.63 2.19 -21.99
N GLY A 75 4.77 3.16 -22.29
CA GLY A 75 3.39 2.96 -22.71
C GLY A 75 2.37 3.28 -21.61
N ALA A 76 1.11 3.48 -22.01
CA ALA A 76 0.08 4.06 -21.16
C ALA A 76 -0.11 3.34 -19.81
N ASP A 77 -0.17 2.02 -19.80
CA ASP A 77 -0.34 1.25 -18.56
C ASP A 77 0.91 1.29 -17.67
N ALA A 78 2.10 1.30 -18.26
CA ALA A 78 3.35 1.42 -17.53
C ALA A 78 3.50 2.80 -16.89
N TYR A 79 3.14 3.87 -17.61
CA TYR A 79 3.13 5.22 -17.05
C TYR A 79 2.21 5.34 -15.84
N VAL A 80 0.98 4.82 -15.95
CA VAL A 80 0.03 4.84 -14.82
C VAL A 80 0.59 4.07 -13.62
N ALA A 81 1.16 2.88 -13.85
CA ALA A 81 1.74 2.07 -12.78
C ALA A 81 2.93 2.76 -12.10
N THR A 82 3.77 3.44 -12.88
CA THR A 82 4.89 4.23 -12.37
C THR A 82 4.44 5.44 -11.56
N LEU A 83 3.44 6.18 -12.04
CA LEU A 83 2.88 7.32 -11.30
C LEU A 83 2.18 6.87 -10.01
N ASP A 84 1.46 5.74 -10.02
CA ASP A 84 0.83 5.17 -8.82
C ASP A 84 1.89 4.85 -7.79
N ARG A 85 2.93 4.13 -8.22
CA ARG A 85 4.02 3.73 -7.33
C ARG A 85 4.70 4.95 -6.70
N LEU A 86 5.15 5.91 -7.51
CA LEU A 86 5.80 7.11 -6.98
C LEU A 86 4.89 7.92 -6.05
N SER A 87 3.66 8.19 -6.48
CA SER A 87 2.72 8.97 -5.69
C SER A 87 2.39 8.27 -4.37
N GLY A 88 2.12 6.97 -4.42
CA GLY A 88 1.80 6.14 -3.26
C GLY A 88 2.98 5.99 -2.30
N ASP A 89 4.18 5.77 -2.84
CA ASP A 89 5.40 5.63 -2.05
C ASP A 89 5.73 6.94 -1.32
N LEU A 90 5.72 8.07 -2.03
CA LEU A 90 6.01 9.39 -1.44
C LEU A 90 4.97 9.86 -0.44
N SER A 91 3.68 9.65 -0.73
CA SER A 91 2.60 10.25 0.05
C SER A 91 2.13 9.37 1.21
N PHE A 92 2.28 8.05 1.11
CA PHE A 92 1.69 7.11 2.08
C PHE A 92 2.69 6.06 2.57
N LYS A 93 3.21 5.21 1.68
CA LYS A 93 3.95 4.02 2.10
C LYS A 93 5.25 4.37 2.82
N CYS A 94 6.09 5.22 2.23
CA CYS A 94 7.37 5.59 2.83
C CYS A 94 7.19 6.38 4.15
N PRO A 95 6.27 7.36 4.25
CA PRO A 95 5.95 7.99 5.53
C PRO A 95 5.50 6.99 6.61
N VAL A 96 4.58 6.07 6.28
CA VAL A 96 4.10 5.05 7.24
C VAL A 96 5.22 4.10 7.67
N MET A 97 6.08 3.68 6.75
CA MET A 97 7.28 2.87 7.05
C MET A 97 8.27 3.62 7.95
N TYR A 98 8.47 4.91 7.71
CA TYR A 98 9.33 5.75 8.56
C TYR A 98 8.75 5.88 9.98
N SER A 99 7.45 6.10 10.11
CA SER A 99 6.76 6.11 11.41
C SER A 99 6.89 4.77 12.13
N ALA A 100 6.68 3.65 11.42
CA ALA A 100 6.86 2.31 11.95
C ALA A 100 8.29 2.09 12.47
N LYS A 101 9.31 2.53 11.72
CA LYS A 101 10.73 2.48 12.13
C LYS A 101 11.00 3.31 13.38
N SER A 102 10.44 4.52 13.47
CA SER A 102 10.58 5.37 14.65
C SER A 102 10.00 4.71 15.91
N VAL A 103 8.86 4.04 15.80
CA VAL A 103 8.28 3.27 16.92
C VAL A 103 9.18 2.08 17.30
N LEU A 104 9.73 1.35 16.32
CA LEU A 104 10.67 0.26 16.57
C LEU A 104 11.91 0.72 17.34
N THR A 105 12.45 1.91 17.05
CA THR A 105 13.64 2.43 17.74
C THR A 105 13.43 2.71 19.23
N ASN A 106 12.18 2.82 19.69
CA ASN A 106 11.81 3.00 21.09
C ASN A 106 11.56 1.67 21.82
N HIS A 107 12.20 0.57 21.38
CA HIS A 107 12.03 -0.79 21.92
C HIS A 107 10.58 -1.32 21.93
N SER A 108 9.70 -0.74 21.11
CA SER A 108 8.31 -1.16 20.97
C SER A 108 8.16 -2.21 19.87
N ARG A 109 7.20 -3.12 20.03
CA ARG A 109 6.85 -4.10 18.97
C ARG A 109 6.02 -3.41 17.90
N VAL A 110 6.37 -3.62 16.63
CA VAL A 110 5.59 -3.13 15.50
C VAL A 110 5.06 -4.29 14.67
N PHE A 111 3.78 -4.16 14.32
CA PHE A 111 3.08 -5.02 13.38
C PHE A 111 2.69 -4.18 12.19
N PHE A 112 3.00 -4.67 11.00
CA PHE A 112 2.82 -3.98 9.74
C PHE A 112 2.02 -4.88 8.78
N TYR A 113 1.19 -4.31 7.90
CA TYR A 113 0.58 -5.07 6.81
C TYR A 113 0.53 -4.33 5.47
N GLU A 114 0.62 -5.08 4.38
CA GLU A 114 0.21 -4.65 3.04
C GLU A 114 -1.16 -5.29 2.73
N PHE A 115 -2.12 -4.44 2.35
CA PHE A 115 -3.42 -4.86 1.85
C PHE A 115 -3.41 -4.87 0.31
N ASP A 116 -3.59 -6.04 -0.28
CA ASP A 116 -3.53 -6.30 -1.72
C ASP A 116 -4.83 -6.98 -2.22
N TYR A 117 -5.98 -6.73 -1.58
CA TYR A 117 -7.27 -7.25 -2.05
C TYR A 117 -8.08 -6.19 -2.77
N ARG A 118 -8.45 -6.45 -4.03
CA ARG A 118 -9.42 -5.61 -4.75
C ARG A 118 -10.81 -6.24 -4.67
N THR A 119 -11.75 -5.54 -4.04
CA THR A 119 -13.17 -5.92 -4.00
C THR A 119 -13.75 -6.12 -5.40
N GLU A 120 -14.44 -7.25 -5.61
CA GLU A 120 -14.92 -7.67 -6.94
C GLU A 120 -15.99 -6.73 -7.51
N LYS A 121 -16.88 -6.23 -6.64
CA LYS A 121 -17.98 -5.32 -7.00
C LYS A 121 -17.61 -3.85 -6.84
N LEU A 122 -16.33 -3.54 -6.67
CA LEU A 122 -15.88 -2.17 -6.51
C LEU A 122 -16.17 -1.34 -7.79
N PRO A 123 -16.89 -0.22 -7.70
CA PRO A 123 -17.32 0.55 -8.87
C PRO A 123 -16.18 1.35 -9.54
N TRP A 124 -15.01 1.42 -8.90
CA TRP A 124 -13.84 2.07 -9.49
C TRP A 124 -13.32 1.31 -10.72
N PRO A 125 -12.66 1.97 -11.66
CA PRO A 125 -11.96 1.31 -12.76
C PRO A 125 -11.00 0.20 -12.29
N LYS A 126 -10.96 -0.92 -13.03
CA LYS A 126 -10.11 -2.07 -12.67
C LYS A 126 -8.61 -1.76 -12.61
N TRP A 127 -8.15 -0.85 -13.46
CA TRP A 127 -6.73 -0.46 -13.53
C TRP A 127 -6.22 0.22 -12.27
N MET A 128 -7.13 0.75 -11.43
CA MET A 128 -6.75 1.41 -10.19
C MET A 128 -6.29 0.44 -9.11
N GLY A 129 -6.49 -0.87 -9.31
CA GLY A 129 -5.98 -1.89 -8.39
C GLY A 129 -6.62 -1.80 -7.00
N VAL A 130 -5.79 -1.80 -5.97
CA VAL A 130 -6.18 -1.80 -4.55
C VAL A 130 -6.04 -0.39 -3.98
N LEU A 131 -7.13 0.39 -4.11
CA LEU A 131 -7.14 1.82 -3.84
C LEU A 131 -6.89 2.14 -2.37
N HIS A 132 -6.28 3.29 -2.11
CA HIS A 132 -6.17 3.91 -0.80
C HIS A 132 -7.48 3.90 0.00
N GLY A 133 -7.43 3.46 1.26
CA GLY A 133 -8.54 3.49 2.21
C GLY A 133 -9.60 2.39 2.03
N TYR A 134 -9.47 1.50 1.04
CA TYR A 134 -10.44 0.42 0.80
C TYR A 134 -10.28 -0.81 1.69
N GLU A 135 -9.18 -0.89 2.44
CA GLU A 135 -9.00 -1.85 3.52
C GLU A 135 -9.89 -1.53 4.73
N ILE A 136 -10.30 -0.27 4.90
CA ILE A 136 -11.15 0.21 5.99
C ILE A 136 -12.47 -0.57 6.02
N ASP A 137 -13.06 -0.85 4.87
CA ASP A 137 -14.26 -1.68 4.72
C ASP A 137 -14.12 -3.02 5.47
N PHE A 138 -12.97 -3.67 5.30
CA PHE A 138 -12.69 -4.98 5.86
C PHE A 138 -12.36 -4.90 7.35
N VAL A 139 -11.69 -3.84 7.79
CA VAL A 139 -11.40 -3.57 9.21
C VAL A 139 -12.67 -3.34 10.02
N PHE A 140 -13.67 -2.66 9.44
CA PHE A 140 -14.91 -2.29 10.13
C PHE A 140 -16.10 -3.22 9.85
N GLY A 141 -15.91 -4.29 9.06
CA GLY A 141 -16.95 -5.30 8.86
C GLY A 141 -18.03 -4.91 7.85
N ALA A 142 -17.74 -4.02 6.90
CA ALA A 142 -18.67 -3.68 5.82
C ALA A 142 -19.18 -4.93 5.04
N PRO A 143 -18.37 -5.98 4.81
CA PRO A 143 -18.87 -7.23 4.21
C PRO A 143 -19.98 -7.95 4.99
N PHE A 144 -20.18 -7.66 6.28
CA PHE A 144 -21.26 -8.21 7.10
C PHE A 144 -22.47 -7.27 7.23
N ASN A 145 -22.34 -6.01 6.80
CA ASN A 145 -23.37 -5.00 6.91
C ASN A 145 -24.27 -4.98 5.65
N ARG A 146 -25.54 -5.38 5.82
CA ARG A 146 -26.51 -5.43 4.70
C ARG A 146 -26.90 -4.05 4.18
N ASP A 147 -27.01 -3.05 5.06
CA ASP A 147 -27.38 -1.69 4.67
C ASP A 147 -26.26 -1.03 3.86
N PHE A 148 -25.00 -1.24 4.27
CA PHE A 148 -23.83 -0.80 3.52
C PHE A 148 -23.81 -1.44 2.12
N GLN A 149 -24.02 -2.76 2.05
CA GLN A 149 -24.03 -3.48 0.78
C GLN A 149 -25.17 -3.06 -0.15
N GLY A 150 -26.35 -2.77 0.40
CA GLY A 150 -27.48 -2.26 -0.36
C GLY A 150 -27.26 -0.84 -0.89
N LYS A 151 -26.44 -0.02 -0.21
CA LYS A 151 -26.19 1.38 -0.58
C LYS A 151 -24.97 1.57 -1.50
N TYR A 152 -23.91 0.80 -1.32
CA TYR A 152 -22.62 1.04 -1.99
C TYR A 152 -22.25 -0.07 -2.99
N TYR A 153 -21.84 -1.24 -2.51
CA TYR A 153 -21.53 -2.42 -3.34
C TYR A 153 -21.52 -3.68 -2.49
N ALA A 154 -21.79 -4.82 -3.12
CA ALA A 154 -21.89 -6.12 -2.45
C ALA A 154 -20.53 -6.78 -2.24
N TYR A 155 -20.46 -7.69 -1.25
CA TYR A 155 -19.27 -8.52 -1.01
C TYR A 155 -19.62 -10.02 -1.08
N ASN A 156 -18.68 -10.82 -1.59
CA ASN A 156 -18.80 -12.27 -1.66
C ASN A 156 -18.33 -12.96 -0.36
N GLY A 157 -18.51 -14.28 -0.27
CA GLY A 157 -18.13 -15.06 0.91
C GLY A 157 -16.62 -15.03 1.23
N ARG A 158 -15.76 -14.88 0.21
CA ARG A 158 -14.30 -14.77 0.41
C ARG A 158 -13.94 -13.42 1.02
N GLU A 159 -14.61 -12.35 0.59
CA GLU A 159 -14.44 -11.00 1.14
C GLU A 159 -14.94 -10.89 2.59
N GLN A 160 -16.05 -11.57 2.91
CA GLN A 160 -16.51 -11.72 4.30
C GLN A 160 -15.46 -12.44 5.16
N GLN A 161 -14.89 -13.54 4.66
CA GLN A 161 -13.84 -14.25 5.37
C GLN A 161 -12.59 -13.38 5.59
N LEU A 162 -12.19 -12.61 4.57
CA LEU A 162 -11.08 -11.67 4.67
C LEU A 162 -11.32 -10.62 5.75
N SER A 163 -12.52 -10.02 5.77
CA SER A 163 -12.92 -9.03 6.77
C SER A 163 -12.94 -9.62 8.18
N TRP A 164 -13.42 -10.86 8.34
CA TRP A 164 -13.37 -11.55 9.62
C TRP A 164 -11.94 -11.67 10.16
N TYR A 165 -10.98 -12.07 9.31
CA TYR A 165 -9.58 -12.14 9.72
C TYR A 165 -9.02 -10.77 10.07
N MET A 166 -9.25 -9.74 9.25
CA MET A 166 -8.78 -8.39 9.53
C MET A 166 -9.34 -7.84 10.85
N MET A 167 -10.65 -7.95 11.06
CA MET A 167 -11.31 -7.57 12.32
C MET A 167 -10.69 -8.32 13.51
N LYS A 168 -10.43 -9.62 13.37
CA LYS A 168 -9.79 -10.43 14.42
C LYS A 168 -8.39 -9.93 14.74
N TYR A 169 -7.54 -9.67 13.74
CA TYR A 169 -6.19 -9.14 13.96
C TYR A 169 -6.22 -7.76 14.65
N TRP A 170 -7.07 -6.85 14.19
CA TRP A 170 -7.25 -5.53 14.81
C TRP A 170 -7.78 -5.64 16.25
N ALA A 171 -8.77 -6.49 16.51
CA ALA A 171 -9.32 -6.71 17.84
C ALA A 171 -8.31 -7.35 18.79
N ASN A 172 -7.52 -8.32 18.32
CA ASN A 172 -6.43 -8.92 19.08
C ASN A 172 -5.39 -7.88 19.45
N PHE A 173 -4.92 -7.09 18.48
CA PHE A 173 -3.96 -6.02 18.73
C PHE A 173 -4.48 -5.01 19.75
N ALA A 174 -5.75 -4.60 19.64
CA ALA A 174 -6.37 -3.67 20.60
C ALA A 174 -6.44 -4.26 22.01
N LYS A 175 -6.71 -5.57 22.16
CA LYS A 175 -6.83 -6.23 23.46
C LYS A 175 -5.48 -6.47 24.13
N THR A 176 -4.44 -6.81 23.38
CA THR A 176 -3.22 -7.41 23.95
C THR A 176 -1.92 -6.81 23.44
N GLY A 177 -1.99 -5.91 22.47
CA GLY A 177 -0.82 -5.41 21.75
C GLY A 177 -0.18 -6.44 20.82
N ASP A 178 -0.81 -7.59 20.56
CA ASP A 178 -0.34 -8.60 19.61
C ASP A 178 -1.51 -9.11 18.74
N PRO A 179 -1.50 -8.88 17.42
CA PRO A 179 -2.57 -9.32 16.53
C PRO A 179 -2.64 -10.86 16.40
N ASN A 180 -1.56 -11.58 16.70
CA ASN A 180 -1.38 -13.00 16.36
C ASN A 180 -1.86 -13.99 17.42
N LEU A 181 -2.60 -13.51 18.44
CA LEU A 181 -3.07 -14.40 19.49
C LEU A 181 -4.05 -15.45 18.94
N SER A 182 -3.68 -16.71 19.19
CA SER A 182 -4.28 -17.90 18.62
C SER A 182 -5.60 -18.25 19.26
N ASP A 183 -6.58 -18.53 18.41
CA ASP A 183 -7.41 -19.71 18.61
C ASP A 183 -6.67 -20.88 17.94
N HIS A 184 -6.76 -22.11 18.46
CA HIS A 184 -5.93 -23.26 18.05
C HIS A 184 -6.17 -23.74 16.60
N THR A 185 -7.05 -23.08 15.86
CA THR A 185 -7.33 -23.26 14.43
C THR A 185 -6.58 -22.20 13.61
N LYS A 186 -5.25 -22.26 13.61
CA LYS A 186 -4.42 -21.32 12.82
C LYS A 186 -4.48 -21.70 11.33
N PRO A 187 -4.97 -20.83 10.43
CA PRO A 187 -4.81 -21.02 8.99
C PRO A 187 -3.42 -20.57 8.51
N PHE A 188 -2.64 -19.85 9.31
CA PHE A 188 -1.31 -19.37 8.97
C PHE A 188 -0.29 -19.69 10.06
N VAL A 189 0.86 -20.24 9.66
CA VAL A 189 2.03 -20.45 10.51
C VAL A 189 3.05 -19.34 10.23
N PRO A 190 3.57 -18.67 11.25
CA PRO A 190 4.66 -17.71 11.08
C PRO A 190 5.94 -18.46 10.74
N VAL A 191 6.53 -18.18 9.57
CA VAL A 191 7.86 -18.67 9.21
C VAL A 191 8.81 -17.49 9.21
N SER A 192 9.81 -17.51 10.11
CA SER A 192 10.86 -16.50 10.17
C SER A 192 12.07 -16.94 9.35
N HIS A 193 12.37 -16.23 8.27
CA HIS A 193 13.69 -16.30 7.60
C HIS A 193 14.23 -14.88 7.45
N GLY A 194 15.46 -14.63 7.92
CA GLY A 194 16.18 -13.39 7.65
C GLY A 194 15.58 -12.10 8.22
N GLY A 195 14.80 -12.18 9.32
CA GLY A 195 14.16 -11.01 9.90
C GLY A 195 12.83 -10.62 9.26
N PHE A 196 12.30 -11.41 8.33
CA PHE A 196 10.92 -11.27 7.84
C PHE A 196 10.05 -12.38 8.44
N ILE A 197 8.85 -12.03 8.92
CA ILE A 197 7.80 -13.00 9.19
C ILE A 197 6.91 -13.01 7.97
N ASN A 198 7.00 -14.09 7.20
CA ASN A 198 6.10 -14.37 6.09
C ASN A 198 5.03 -15.33 6.61
N TRP A 199 3.75 -15.01 6.41
CA TRP A 199 2.64 -15.87 6.83
C TRP A 199 2.38 -16.87 5.72
N GLN A 200 2.80 -18.12 5.93
CA GLN A 200 2.43 -19.21 5.04
C GLN A 200 1.19 -19.93 5.57
N PRO A 201 0.27 -20.37 4.70
CA PRO A 201 -0.86 -21.13 5.13
C PRO A 201 -0.42 -22.44 5.80
N ALA A 202 -1.10 -22.83 6.87
CA ALA A 202 -0.90 -24.13 7.50
C ALA A 202 -1.33 -25.23 6.51
N ASN A 203 -0.39 -26.16 6.24
CA ASN A 203 -0.43 -27.24 5.26
C ASN A 203 -1.80 -27.56 4.59
N GLY A 204 -1.81 -27.49 3.25
CA GLY A 204 -2.75 -28.25 2.41
C GLY A 204 -3.95 -27.49 1.83
N THR A 205 -4.07 -26.19 2.05
CA THR A 205 -5.21 -25.43 1.54
C THR A 205 -4.82 -24.53 0.36
N ARG A 206 -5.03 -25.09 -0.84
CA ARG A 206 -4.68 -24.52 -2.16
C ARG A 206 -5.23 -23.11 -2.43
N TRP A 207 -6.27 -22.69 -1.70
CA TRP A 207 -6.96 -21.40 -1.86
C TRP A 207 -6.29 -20.23 -1.10
N PHE A 208 -5.40 -20.50 -0.14
CA PHE A 208 -4.80 -19.43 0.70
C PHE A 208 -3.50 -18.85 0.15
N ASN A 209 -2.88 -19.48 -0.85
CA ASN A 209 -1.78 -18.88 -1.60
C ASN A 209 -2.23 -17.64 -2.41
N ASP A 210 -3.56 -17.44 -2.55
CA ASP A 210 -4.17 -16.32 -3.27
C ASP A 210 -4.71 -15.23 -2.31
N MET A 211 -4.45 -15.31 -1.00
CA MET A 211 -4.91 -14.31 -0.03
C MET A 211 -3.93 -13.13 0.02
N PRO A 212 -4.36 -11.90 -0.26
CA PRO A 212 -3.43 -10.80 -0.49
C PRO A 212 -3.33 -9.89 0.74
N LEU A 213 -3.12 -10.49 1.92
CA LEU A 213 -2.69 -9.77 3.10
C LEU A 213 -1.31 -10.26 3.49
N LYS A 214 -0.31 -9.38 3.42
CA LYS A 214 1.04 -9.67 3.88
C LYS A 214 1.28 -8.92 5.19
N PHE A 215 1.26 -9.62 6.31
CA PHE A 215 1.64 -9.06 7.60
C PHE A 215 3.15 -9.26 7.84
N VAL A 216 3.89 -8.19 8.14
CA VAL A 216 5.28 -8.26 8.62
C VAL A 216 5.27 -7.91 10.11
N SER A 217 5.79 -8.82 10.94
CA SER A 217 6.18 -8.48 12.32
C SER A 217 7.70 -8.58 12.43
N GLN A 218 8.35 -7.47 12.83
CA GLN A 218 9.77 -7.43 13.09
C GLN A 218 10.03 -7.02 14.55
N THR A 219 10.90 -7.76 15.22
CA THR A 219 11.56 -7.32 16.45
C THR A 219 13.05 -7.27 16.13
N LEU A 220 13.53 -6.18 15.53
CA LEU A 220 14.97 -6.02 15.31
C LEU A 220 15.61 -5.46 16.58
N ARG A 221 16.40 -6.30 17.26
CA ARG A 221 17.45 -5.80 18.16
C ARG A 221 18.47 -5.09 17.27
N THR A 222 18.86 -3.88 17.71
CA THR A 222 19.93 -3.02 17.18
C THR A 222 19.74 -2.36 15.82
N LEU A 223 19.34 -1.07 15.84
CA LEU A 223 19.82 -0.03 14.91
C LEU A 223 19.71 1.33 15.62
N ARG A 224 20.86 2.00 15.83
CA ARG A 224 20.92 3.37 16.38
C ARG A 224 20.59 4.36 15.27
N ILE A 225 19.69 5.31 15.54
CA ILE A 225 19.49 6.49 14.71
C ILE A 225 19.83 7.72 15.55
N ASN A 226 20.75 8.56 15.06
CA ASN A 226 21.04 9.86 15.65
C ASN A 226 19.85 10.79 15.41
N ALA A 227 19.21 11.21 16.50
CA ALA A 227 18.11 12.16 16.50
C ALA A 227 18.62 13.59 16.36
N SER A 228 18.99 13.99 15.15
CA SER A 228 19.23 15.41 14.83
C SER A 228 19.08 15.67 13.34
N ALA A 229 17.90 16.12 12.91
CA ALA A 229 17.77 16.90 11.66
C ALA A 229 16.50 17.76 11.73
N GLN A 230 16.69 19.07 11.58
CA GLN A 230 15.63 20.07 11.42
C GLN A 230 14.81 19.81 10.14
N PHE A 231 13.54 20.23 10.18
CA PHE A 231 12.50 20.00 9.19
C PHE A 231 12.72 20.89 7.93
N GLU A 232 13.33 20.33 6.88
CA GLU A 232 13.34 20.89 5.53
C GLU A 232 12.74 19.87 4.55
N TRP A 233 11.66 20.24 3.85
CA TRP A 233 10.87 19.34 3.00
C TRP A 233 11.68 18.64 1.87
N SER A 234 12.70 19.30 1.31
CA SER A 234 13.62 18.71 0.30
C SER A 234 14.48 17.57 0.86
N ALA A 235 15.01 17.74 2.08
CA ALA A 235 15.83 16.73 2.74
C ALA A 235 14.99 15.54 3.21
N VAL A 236 13.72 15.79 3.59
CA VAL A 236 12.76 14.77 4.03
C VAL A 236 12.36 13.86 2.88
N GLY A 237 11.93 14.39 1.72
CA GLY A 237 11.52 13.56 0.58
C GLY A 237 12.63 12.65 0.05
N ALA A 238 13.84 13.20 -0.10
CA ALA A 238 15.00 12.43 -0.57
C ALA A 238 15.46 11.37 0.43
N ARG A 239 15.38 11.67 1.73
CA ARG A 239 15.69 10.71 2.81
C ARG A 239 14.63 9.64 2.91
N GLN A 240 13.35 9.99 2.78
CA GLN A 240 12.22 9.05 2.74
C GLN A 240 12.39 8.05 1.61
N LEU A 241 12.69 8.49 0.37
CA LEU A 241 12.90 7.57 -0.74
C LEU A 241 14.11 6.65 -0.54
N ARG A 242 15.25 7.16 -0.05
CA ARG A 242 16.43 6.32 0.22
C ARG A 242 16.17 5.27 1.30
N ASP A 243 15.58 5.68 2.42
CA ASP A 243 15.30 4.78 3.54
C ASP A 243 14.20 3.76 3.20
N CYS A 244 13.27 4.14 2.33
CA CYS A 244 12.19 3.30 1.82
C CYS A 244 12.65 2.35 0.71
N GLY A 245 13.59 2.79 -0.14
CA GLY A 245 14.24 1.97 -1.15
C GLY A 245 14.96 0.75 -0.56
N PHE A 246 15.48 0.87 0.68
CA PHE A 246 16.02 -0.26 1.44
C PHE A 246 14.98 -1.37 1.71
N TRP A 247 13.68 -1.07 1.70
CA TRP A 247 12.59 -2.03 1.83
C TRP A 247 12.03 -2.52 0.48
N LYS A 248 12.46 -1.93 -0.65
CA LYS A 248 12.06 -2.38 -1.99
C LYS A 248 12.57 -3.79 -2.33
N TRP A 249 13.56 -4.30 -1.60
CA TRP A 249 14.21 -5.57 -1.89
C TRP A 249 14.21 -6.46 -0.66
N HIS A 250 13.25 -7.39 -0.62
CA HIS A 250 13.28 -8.76 -0.07
C HIS A 250 11.85 -9.31 0.05
N VAL A 251 11.01 -9.05 -0.96
CA VAL A 251 9.83 -9.88 -1.23
C VAL A 251 10.24 -10.75 -2.42
N ASP A 252 11.07 -11.75 -2.14
CA ASP A 252 11.46 -12.73 -3.16
C ASP A 252 10.20 -13.39 -3.74
N LYS A 253 10.25 -13.64 -5.05
CA LYS A 253 9.24 -14.36 -5.83
C LYS A 253 9.00 -15.77 -5.29
#